data_AF-A0A089M413-F1
#
_entry.id   AF-A0A089M413-F1
#
_cell.length_a   1.000
_cell.length_b   1.000
_cell.length_c   1.000
_cell.angle_alpha   90.00
_cell.angle_beta   90.00
_cell.angle_gamma   90.00
#
_symmetry.space_group_name_H-M   'P 1'
#
loop_
_entity.id
_entity.type
_entity.pdbx_description
1 polymer ?
#
loop_
_entity_poly.entity_id
_entity_poly.type
_entity_poly.pdbx_seq_one_letter_code
_entity_poly.pdbx_strand_id
1 'polypeptide(L)'
;MKRRFTSQILGGLILIGLGAMFLLRQMGYTDFNIGSLFADYWPVILIVMGVQNVLSTNDHGKGSSLFWGFFYLALGVFFLGRNLDWFYVSAGDFFKLLIPVMLIGGGLYVIFKPRNHTPPVPPSPPTFYPPGPEKSSLDVEPPKPLESTLDEQFEQKFGKPEGKRDWNEYLQKDDEDEDEDNGHIRSSADSRWQEKHERHERRRQERQERHARRHGEWHGRFDDGDDSKETTHRSAFIGDVHMGKDHFQLKNTNISQFIGDTVLDLTNAQIPYGETKINISAFVGDIKVYVPEDMNLGVKVNSSSFIGDMQVLEQSRSGFMSSVQCKTPYYKEAGKKVRINVSAFIGDIKIKTVG
;
A
#
# COMPACT_ATOMS: atom_id res chain seq x y z
N MET A 1 29.35 23.91 9.80
CA MET A 1 30.64 23.53 10.43
C MET A 1 30.54 22.93 11.84
N LYS A 2 29.42 23.02 12.58
CA LYS A 2 29.33 22.56 13.99
C LYS A 2 29.28 21.03 14.24
N ARG A 3 28.79 20.21 13.29
CA ARG A 3 28.55 18.76 13.51
C ARG A 3 29.82 17.91 13.66
N ARG A 4 30.94 18.29 13.04
CA ARG A 4 32.20 17.52 13.11
C ARG A 4 32.95 17.71 14.43
N PHE A 5 32.82 18.89 15.04
CA PHE A 5 33.46 19.18 16.33
C PHE A 5 32.82 18.41 17.48
N THR A 6 31.49 18.29 17.51
CA THR A 6 30.76 17.58 18.59
C THR A 6 31.04 16.09 18.60
N SER A 7 31.18 15.43 17.44
CA SER A 7 31.52 14.00 17.38
C SER A 7 32.95 13.70 17.83
N GLN A 8 33.89 14.62 17.56
CA GLN A 8 35.29 14.48 17.95
C GLN A 8 35.49 14.69 19.45
N ILE A 9 34.83 15.70 20.03
CA ILE A 9 34.88 15.97 21.48
C ILE A 9 34.21 14.85 22.26
N LEU A 10 33.05 14.36 21.81
CA LEU A 10 32.34 13.25 22.46
C LEU A 10 33.19 11.98 22.46
N GLY A 11 33.78 11.63 21.32
CA GLY A 11 34.67 10.46 21.21
C GLY A 11 35.92 10.59 22.08
N GLY A 12 36.54 11.78 22.12
CA GLY A 12 37.69 12.05 22.98
C GLY A 12 37.36 11.95 24.47
N LEU A 13 36.20 12.47 24.90
CA LEU A 13 35.78 12.43 26.30
C LEU A 13 35.46 11.00 26.77
N ILE A 14 34.84 10.19 25.90
CA ILE A 14 34.62 8.75 26.16
C ILE A 14 35.95 8.00 26.29
N LEU A 15 36.92 8.29 25.40
CA LEU A 15 38.24 7.66 25.45
C LEU A 15 39.02 8.04 26.73
N ILE A 16 38.96 9.32 27.13
CA ILE A 16 39.57 9.81 28.37
C ILE A 16 38.89 9.15 29.58
N GLY A 17 37.56 9.05 29.58
CA GLY A 17 36.80 8.39 30.65
C GLY A 17 37.15 6.91 30.80
N LEU A 18 37.24 6.18 29.69
CA LEU A 18 37.66 4.77 29.68
C LEU A 18 39.11 4.61 30.18
N GLY A 19 40.02 5.50 29.77
CA GLY A 19 41.41 5.51 30.23
C GLY A 19 41.55 5.81 31.73
N ALA A 20 40.82 6.81 32.23
CA ALA A 20 40.79 7.15 33.64
C ALA A 20 40.21 6.01 34.49
N MET A 21 39.14 5.37 34.02
CA MET A 21 38.54 4.21 34.67
C MET A 21 39.50 3.02 34.72
N PHE A 22 40.28 2.79 33.66
CA PHE A 22 41.30 1.73 33.64
C PHE A 22 42.45 2.02 34.62
N LEU A 23 42.87 3.29 34.75
CA LEU A 23 43.85 3.70 35.75
C LEU A 23 43.35 3.50 37.18
N LEU A 24 42.09 3.84 37.46
CA LEU A 24 41.48 3.63 38.79
C LEU A 24 41.42 2.14 39.15
N ARG A 25 41.14 1.28 38.17
CA ARG A 25 41.19 -0.17 38.33
C ARG A 25 42.61 -0.66 38.62
N GLN A 26 43.61 -0.17 37.90
CA GLN A 26 45.01 -0.55 38.10
C GLN A 26 45.55 -0.14 39.48
N MET A 27 45.05 0.98 40.02
CA MET A 27 45.39 1.43 41.36
C MET A 27 44.62 0.69 42.48
N GLY A 28 43.74 -0.27 42.14
CA GLY A 28 42.98 -1.05 43.12
C GLY A 28 41.88 -0.26 43.84
N TYR A 29 41.50 0.92 43.32
CA TYR A 29 40.42 1.71 43.91
C TYR A 29 39.03 1.20 43.51
N THR A 30 38.91 0.42 42.44
CA THR A 30 37.59 -0.06 42.01
C THR A 30 37.58 -1.38 41.26
N ASP A 31 36.69 -2.29 41.68
CA ASP A 31 36.51 -3.63 41.14
C ASP A 31 35.44 -3.69 40.04
N PHE A 32 35.36 -2.66 39.19
CA PHE A 32 34.36 -2.63 38.13
C PHE A 32 34.66 -3.66 37.04
N ASN A 33 33.67 -4.48 36.71
CA ASN A 33 33.72 -5.38 35.57
C ASN A 33 33.31 -4.62 34.31
N ILE A 34 34.24 -4.43 33.37
CA ILE A 34 33.96 -3.80 32.07
C ILE A 34 32.82 -4.52 31.35
N GLY A 35 32.71 -5.85 31.53
CA GLY A 35 31.66 -6.64 30.91
C GLY A 35 30.26 -6.25 31.37
N SER A 36 30.06 -5.97 32.66
CA SER A 36 28.75 -5.57 33.19
C SER A 36 28.39 -4.16 32.77
N LEU A 37 29.34 -3.22 32.82
CA LEU A 37 29.10 -1.85 32.34
C LEU A 37 28.75 -1.81 30.85
N PHE A 38 29.42 -2.62 30.02
CA PHE A 38 29.04 -2.71 28.62
C PHE A 38 27.65 -3.35 28.43
N ALA A 39 27.35 -4.42 29.19
CA ALA A 39 26.05 -5.08 29.14
C ALA A 39 24.90 -4.17 29.60
N ASP A 40 25.15 -3.27 30.55
CA ASP A 40 24.14 -2.35 31.09
C ASP A 40 23.92 -1.13 30.16
N TYR A 41 24.99 -0.63 29.53
CA TYR A 41 24.98 0.65 28.82
C TYR A 41 25.10 0.57 27.29
N TRP A 42 25.24 -0.61 26.68
CA TRP A 42 25.18 -0.74 25.20
C TRP A 42 23.93 -0.08 24.55
N PRO A 43 22.74 -0.02 25.18
CA PRO A 43 21.57 0.64 24.58
C PRO A 43 21.78 2.15 24.37
N VAL A 44 22.72 2.78 25.07
CA VAL A 44 23.09 4.18 24.86
C VAL A 44 23.57 4.43 23.43
N ILE A 45 24.24 3.46 22.80
CA ILE A 45 24.68 3.53 21.41
C ILE A 45 23.47 3.64 20.47
N LEU A 46 22.40 2.88 20.74
CA LEU A 46 21.15 2.93 19.98
C LEU A 46 20.46 4.30 20.13
N ILE A 47 20.44 4.85 21.34
CA ILE A 47 19.89 6.19 21.58
C ILE A 47 20.66 7.24 20.77
N VAL A 48 22.00 7.19 20.81
CA VAL A 48 22.85 8.12 20.06
C VAL A 48 22.62 7.99 18.56
N MET A 49 22.52 6.77 18.01
CA MET A 49 22.20 6.52 16.61
C MET A 49 20.81 7.07 16.23
N GLY A 50 19.80 6.86 17.08
CA GLY A 50 18.46 7.38 16.89
C GLY A 50 18.44 8.92 16.84
N VAL A 51 19.05 9.57 17.84
CA VAL A 51 19.16 11.03 17.91
C VAL A 51 19.93 11.59 16.71
N GLN A 52 21.04 10.96 16.33
CA GLN A 52 21.81 11.38 15.16
C GLN A 52 21.00 11.26 13.87
N ASN A 53 20.20 10.20 13.69
CA ASN A 53 19.37 10.00 12.51
C ASN A 53 18.23 11.04 12.44
N VAL A 54 17.56 11.32 13.57
CA VAL A 54 16.54 12.38 13.65
C VAL A 54 17.11 13.77 13.36
N LEU A 55 18.27 14.09 13.94
CA LEU A 55 18.93 15.40 13.74
C LEU A 55 19.61 15.53 12.37
N SER A 56 19.91 14.43 11.69
CA SER A 56 20.58 14.41 10.38
C SER A 56 19.62 14.37 9.20
N THR A 57 18.35 14.73 9.39
CA THR A 57 17.35 14.91 8.33
C THR A 57 17.86 15.95 7.32
N ASN A 58 18.62 15.50 6.34
CA ASN A 58 19.17 16.29 5.25
C ASN A 58 18.51 15.80 3.96
N ASP A 59 18.10 16.76 3.14
CA ASP A 59 17.24 16.65 1.97
C ASP A 59 17.49 15.42 1.08
N HIS A 60 16.40 14.98 0.44
CA HIS A 60 16.27 13.91 -0.57
C HIS A 60 15.89 12.51 -0.03
N GLY A 61 14.69 12.38 0.52
CA GLY A 61 14.03 11.07 0.63
C GLY A 61 12.96 10.99 1.71
N LYS A 62 11.72 11.34 1.36
CA LYS A 62 10.50 11.33 2.18
C LYS A 62 10.41 10.16 3.19
N GLY A 63 10.26 10.52 4.46
CA GLY A 63 9.53 9.75 5.48
C GLY A 63 10.33 8.69 6.25
N SER A 64 11.10 7.83 5.57
CA SER A 64 11.64 6.62 6.20
C SER A 64 12.75 6.85 7.23
N SER A 65 13.59 7.88 7.05
CA SER A 65 14.71 8.17 7.96
C SER A 65 14.25 8.60 9.35
N LEU A 66 13.15 9.36 9.45
CA LEU A 66 12.59 9.78 10.74
C LEU A 66 12.00 8.60 11.52
N PHE A 67 11.26 7.71 10.85
CA PHE A 67 10.73 6.50 11.48
C PHE A 67 11.86 5.64 12.06
N TRP A 68 12.94 5.45 11.31
CA TRP A 68 14.11 4.72 11.81
C TRP A 68 14.79 5.43 12.99
N GLY A 69 14.87 6.76 12.98
CA GLY A 69 15.39 7.53 14.10
C GLY A 69 14.59 7.36 15.39
N PHE A 70 13.27 7.53 15.33
CA PHE A 70 12.39 7.31 16.48
C PHE A 70 12.39 5.85 16.95
N PHE A 71 12.48 4.90 16.02
CA PHE A 71 12.58 3.48 16.34
C PHE A 71 13.82 3.16 17.18
N TYR A 72 15.01 3.57 16.74
CA TYR A 72 16.25 3.32 17.49
C TYR A 72 16.28 4.05 18.84
N LEU A 73 15.70 5.26 18.90
CA LEU A 73 15.60 6.02 20.14
C LEU A 73 14.70 5.30 21.16
N ALA A 74 13.50 4.86 20.74
CA ALA A 74 12.58 4.11 21.60
C ALA A 74 13.18 2.78 22.05
N LEU A 75 13.83 2.04 21.13
CA LEU A 75 14.50 0.78 21.43
C LEU A 75 15.62 0.98 22.44
N GLY A 76 16.47 2.00 22.25
CA GLY A 76 17.58 2.30 23.15
C GLY A 76 17.11 2.69 24.56
N VAL A 77 16.08 3.54 24.68
CA VAL A 77 15.51 3.94 25.97
C VAL A 77 14.87 2.75 26.69
N PHE A 78 14.14 1.91 25.97
CA PHE A 78 13.52 0.72 26.55
C PHE A 78 14.55 -0.26 27.10
N PHE A 79 15.57 -0.62 26.31
CA PHE A 79 16.61 -1.55 26.76
C PHE A 79 17.48 -0.97 27.86
N LEU A 80 17.76 0.34 27.86
CA LEU A 80 18.48 1.00 28.94
C LEU A 80 17.70 0.95 30.25
N GLY A 81 16.40 1.31 30.21
CA GLY A 81 15.53 1.22 31.37
C GLY A 81 15.38 -0.22 31.88
N ARG A 82 15.39 -1.19 30.96
CA ARG A 82 15.37 -2.61 31.32
C ARG A 82 16.64 -3.08 32.02
N ASN A 83 17.81 -2.62 31.56
CA ASN A 83 19.11 -2.94 32.16
C ASN A 83 19.30 -2.26 33.53
N LEU A 84 18.72 -1.08 33.70
CA LEU A 84 18.70 -0.34 34.97
C LEU A 84 17.59 -0.81 35.94
N ASP A 85 16.93 -1.93 35.64
CA ASP A 85 15.81 -2.50 36.41
C ASP A 85 14.65 -1.50 36.70
N TRP A 86 14.43 -0.50 35.83
CA TRP A 86 13.28 0.40 35.94
C TRP A 86 11.95 -0.29 35.63
N PHE A 87 11.99 -1.40 34.87
CA PHE A 87 10.80 -2.14 34.45
C PHE A 87 11.05 -3.64 34.46
N TYR A 88 10.06 -4.41 34.94
CA TYR A 88 10.12 -5.89 35.03
C TYR A 88 9.85 -6.63 33.70
N VAL A 89 9.68 -5.91 32.59
CA VAL A 89 9.30 -6.49 31.30
C VAL A 89 10.47 -7.28 30.71
N SER A 90 10.36 -8.60 30.58
CA SER A 90 11.45 -9.40 30.00
C SER A 90 11.71 -9.03 28.53
N ALA A 91 12.94 -9.22 28.06
CA ALA A 91 13.25 -9.04 26.63
C ALA A 91 12.37 -9.94 25.74
N GLY A 92 12.02 -11.14 26.23
CA GLY A 92 11.10 -12.04 25.54
C GLY A 92 9.69 -11.47 25.40
N ASP A 93 9.17 -10.81 26.43
CA ASP A 93 7.83 -10.21 26.39
C ASP A 93 7.79 -8.94 25.53
N PHE A 94 8.90 -8.20 25.48
CA PHE A 94 9.07 -7.11 24.52
C PHE A 94 8.91 -7.59 23.08
N PHE A 95 9.63 -8.64 22.67
CA PHE A 95 9.53 -9.14 21.29
C PHE A 95 8.16 -9.76 20.99
N LYS A 96 7.51 -10.40 21.97
CA LYS A 96 6.13 -10.88 21.84
C LYS A 96 5.12 -9.75 21.64
N LEU A 97 5.35 -8.57 22.24
CA LEU A 97 4.51 -7.38 22.05
C LEU A 97 4.88 -6.59 20.78
N LEU A 98 6.15 -6.60 20.40
CA LEU A 98 6.66 -5.89 19.23
C LEU A 98 6.10 -6.46 17.93
N ILE A 99 6.01 -7.78 17.79
CA ILE A 99 5.53 -8.42 16.56
C ILE A 99 4.07 -8.01 16.23
N PRO A 100 3.09 -8.12 17.14
CA PRO A 100 1.73 -7.64 16.92
C PRO A 100 1.66 -6.13 16.61
N VAL A 101 2.40 -5.30 17.34
CA VAL A 101 2.42 -3.85 17.13
C VAL A 101 3.00 -3.49 15.77
N MET A 102 4.10 -4.15 15.36
CA MET A 102 4.69 -4.00 14.03
C MET A 102 3.75 -4.47 12.93
N LEU A 103 2.98 -5.55 13.15
CA LEU A 103 2.01 -6.05 12.18
C LEU A 103 0.84 -5.08 12.02
N ILE A 104 0.32 -4.52 13.12
CA ILE A 104 -0.74 -3.49 13.11
C ILE A 104 -0.22 -2.22 12.42
N GLY A 105 0.96 -1.73 12.82
CA GLY A 105 1.57 -0.53 12.24
C GLY A 105 1.92 -0.70 10.76
N GLY A 106 2.46 -1.86 10.38
CA GLY A 106 2.74 -2.22 9.00
C GLY A 106 1.46 -2.35 8.15
N GLY A 107 0.41 -2.94 8.71
CA GLY A 107 -0.91 -3.01 8.10
C GLY A 107 -1.52 -1.63 7.84
N LEU A 108 -1.50 -0.75 8.85
CA LEU A 108 -1.92 0.65 8.70
C LEU A 108 -1.07 1.39 7.67
N TYR A 109 0.24 1.19 7.66
CA TYR A 109 1.13 1.81 6.69
C TYR A 109 0.80 1.39 5.25
N VAL A 110 0.46 0.13 5.01
CA VAL A 110 0.03 -0.35 3.68
C VAL A 110 -1.25 0.34 3.23
N ILE A 111 -2.19 0.59 4.15
CA ILE A 111 -3.46 1.27 3.87
C ILE A 111 -3.24 2.75 3.53
N PHE A 112 -2.34 3.43 4.24
CA PHE A 112 -2.10 4.86 4.07
C PHE A 112 -1.01 5.20 3.04
N LYS A 113 -0.37 4.21 2.41
CA LYS A 113 0.68 4.46 1.42
C LYS A 113 0.07 5.05 0.13
N PRO A 114 0.34 6.33 -0.22
CA PRO A 114 -0.21 6.95 -1.41
C PRO A 114 0.31 6.21 -2.66
N ARG A 115 -0.62 5.69 -3.47
CA ARG A 115 -0.32 5.16 -4.79
C ARG A 115 -0.16 6.33 -5.75
N ASN A 116 1.08 6.66 -6.10
CA ASN A 116 1.33 7.57 -7.21
C ASN A 116 0.96 6.85 -8.51
N HIS A 117 -0.28 7.03 -8.96
CA HIS A 117 -0.64 6.77 -10.35
C HIS A 117 -0.12 7.95 -11.18
N THR A 118 1.10 7.84 -11.70
CA THR A 118 1.43 8.54 -12.94
C THR A 118 0.75 7.75 -14.05
N PRO A 119 -0.33 8.27 -14.68
CA PRO A 119 -0.90 7.61 -15.86
C PRO A 119 0.20 7.43 -16.91
N PRO A 120 0.21 6.31 -17.66
CA PRO A 120 1.16 6.13 -18.74
C PRO A 120 1.04 7.31 -19.69
N VAL A 121 2.18 7.96 -19.99
CA VAL A 121 2.22 9.02 -20.98
C VAL A 121 1.71 8.42 -22.29
N PRO A 122 0.64 8.97 -22.91
CA PRO A 122 0.14 8.45 -24.16
C PRO A 122 1.29 8.42 -25.19
N PRO A 123 1.37 7.40 -26.05
CA PRO A 123 2.40 7.33 -27.06
C PRO A 123 2.38 8.63 -27.86
N SER A 124 3.52 9.31 -27.92
CA SER A 124 3.68 10.51 -28.74
C SER A 124 3.31 10.15 -30.18
N PRO A 125 2.45 10.96 -30.85
CA PRO A 125 2.07 10.70 -32.23
C PRO A 125 3.34 10.61 -33.10
N PRO A 126 3.37 9.73 -34.11
CA PRO A 126 4.54 9.55 -34.95
C PRO A 126 4.94 10.89 -35.58
N THR A 127 6.19 11.30 -35.39
CA THR A 127 6.77 12.56 -35.91
C THR A 127 6.98 12.56 -37.43
N PHE A 128 6.29 11.66 -38.15
CA PHE A 128 6.43 11.52 -39.59
C PHE A 128 5.19 12.07 -40.29
N TYR A 129 5.18 13.38 -40.52
CA TYR A 129 4.32 13.95 -41.56
C TYR A 129 5.02 13.69 -42.90
N PRO A 130 4.38 13.01 -43.86
CA PRO A 130 4.93 12.92 -45.21
C PRO A 130 5.12 14.34 -45.75
N PRO A 131 6.23 14.65 -46.44
CA PRO A 131 6.46 15.97 -47.00
C PRO A 131 5.34 16.27 -48.01
N GLY A 132 4.45 17.19 -47.63
CA GLY A 132 3.50 17.80 -48.56
C GLY A 132 4.25 18.62 -49.61
N PRO A 133 3.65 18.82 -50.80
CA PRO A 133 4.33 19.44 -51.93
C PRO A 133 4.81 20.85 -51.56
N GLU A 134 6.11 21.06 -51.74
CA GLU A 134 6.81 22.31 -51.51
C GLU A 134 6.06 23.49 -52.13
N LYS A 135 5.54 24.38 -51.27
CA LYS A 135 5.39 25.79 -51.60
C LYS A 135 5.78 26.63 -50.39
N SER A 136 6.93 27.25 -50.52
CA SER A 136 7.39 28.42 -49.79
C SER A 136 6.41 29.58 -49.96
N SER A 137 5.85 30.07 -48.85
CA SER A 137 5.35 31.44 -48.69
C SER A 137 5.18 31.68 -47.20
N LEU A 138 6.14 32.41 -46.60
CA LEU A 138 5.96 33.78 -46.09
C LEU A 138 5.22 33.83 -44.75
N ASP A 139 5.76 34.65 -43.85
CA ASP A 139 5.19 35.02 -42.56
C ASP A 139 3.68 35.29 -42.67
N VAL A 140 2.86 34.40 -42.13
CA VAL A 140 1.43 34.64 -41.93
C VAL A 140 1.19 34.59 -40.43
N GLU A 141 0.92 35.75 -39.83
CA GLU A 141 0.41 35.85 -38.47
C GLU A 141 -0.82 34.93 -38.33
N PRO A 142 -0.94 34.17 -37.22
CA PRO A 142 -2.11 33.32 -37.01
C PRO A 142 -3.39 34.15 -37.15
N PRO A 143 -4.42 33.64 -37.84
CA PRO A 143 -5.65 34.40 -38.02
C PRO A 143 -6.22 34.73 -36.65
N LYS A 144 -6.61 36.01 -36.46
CA LYS A 144 -7.33 36.45 -35.26
C LYS A 144 -8.52 35.52 -35.03
N PRO A 145 -8.81 35.14 -33.77
CA PRO A 145 -9.93 34.26 -33.47
C PRO A 145 -11.18 34.84 -34.13
N LEU A 146 -11.86 34.01 -34.93
CA LEU A 146 -13.14 34.36 -35.53
C LEU A 146 -14.09 34.72 -34.40
N GLU A 147 -14.61 35.94 -34.41
CA GLU A 147 -15.68 36.35 -33.49
C GLU A 147 -16.85 35.38 -33.68
N SER A 148 -17.18 34.68 -32.59
CA SER A 148 -18.21 33.66 -32.58
C SER A 148 -19.57 34.35 -32.69
N THR A 149 -20.27 34.12 -33.79
CA THR A 149 -21.70 34.51 -33.95
C THR A 149 -22.59 33.97 -32.82
N LEU A 150 -22.11 32.96 -32.10
CA LEU A 150 -22.76 32.33 -30.95
C LEU A 150 -22.67 33.22 -29.69
N ASP A 151 -21.59 33.97 -29.53
CA ASP A 151 -21.41 34.87 -28.37
C ASP A 151 -22.31 36.10 -28.51
N GLU A 152 -22.48 36.64 -29.73
CA GLU A 152 -23.42 37.73 -30.00
C GLU A 152 -24.89 37.32 -29.75
N GLN A 153 -25.28 36.12 -30.19
CA GLN A 153 -26.63 35.59 -29.94
C GLN A 153 -26.88 35.33 -28.44
N PHE A 154 -25.84 34.92 -27.72
CA PHE A 154 -25.91 34.71 -26.28
C PHE A 154 -26.04 36.03 -25.53
N GLU A 155 -25.24 37.04 -25.88
CA GLU A 155 -25.32 38.37 -25.29
C GLU A 155 -26.64 39.09 -25.61
N GLN A 156 -27.21 38.92 -26.82
CA GLN A 156 -28.54 39.43 -27.14
C GLN A 156 -29.65 38.80 -26.27
N LYS A 157 -29.51 37.51 -25.93
CA LYS A 157 -30.55 36.77 -25.21
C LYS A 157 -30.45 36.91 -23.69
N PHE A 158 -29.25 37.11 -23.15
CA PHE A 158 -28.99 37.07 -21.71
C PHE A 158 -28.35 38.34 -21.15
N GLY A 159 -28.01 39.31 -22.01
CA GLY A 159 -27.27 40.52 -21.65
C GLY A 159 -25.77 40.25 -21.46
N LYS A 160 -24.95 41.28 -21.71
CA LYS A 160 -23.52 41.24 -21.37
C LYS A 160 -23.39 41.19 -19.84
N PRO A 161 -22.62 40.25 -19.26
CA PRO A 161 -22.35 40.28 -17.84
C PRO A 161 -21.51 41.52 -17.52
N GLU A 162 -22.11 42.50 -16.84
CA GLU A 162 -21.36 43.60 -16.24
C GLU A 162 -20.47 43.07 -15.11
N GLY A 163 -19.17 43.37 -15.22
CA GLY A 163 -18.21 43.26 -14.14
C GLY A 163 -17.45 41.94 -14.08
N LYS A 164 -16.11 42.04 -14.15
CA LYS A 164 -15.22 40.99 -13.66
C LYS A 164 -15.56 40.74 -12.19
N ARG A 165 -16.27 39.64 -11.90
CA ARG A 165 -16.52 39.19 -10.53
C ARG A 165 -15.18 38.82 -9.91
N ASP A 166 -14.73 39.62 -8.95
CA ASP A 166 -13.56 39.31 -8.15
C ASP A 166 -13.94 38.25 -7.11
N TRP A 167 -13.38 37.05 -7.26
CA TRP A 167 -13.66 35.93 -6.38
C TRP A 167 -12.88 36.01 -5.04
N ASN A 168 -11.96 36.97 -4.89
CA ASN A 168 -11.17 37.13 -3.67
C ASN A 168 -11.97 37.75 -2.50
N GLU A 169 -13.01 38.54 -2.79
CA GLU A 169 -13.82 39.22 -1.76
C GLU A 169 -14.68 38.24 -0.94
N TYR A 170 -15.09 37.12 -1.53
CA TYR A 170 -15.87 36.08 -0.82
C TYR A 170 -15.01 35.17 0.05
N LEU A 171 -13.72 35.03 -0.25
CA LEU A 171 -12.81 34.14 0.50
C LEU A 171 -12.22 34.81 1.75
N GLN A 172 -12.24 36.15 1.83
CA GLN A 172 -11.73 36.89 3.00
C GLN A 172 -12.79 37.09 4.10
N LYS A 173 -14.06 36.82 3.83
CA LYS A 173 -15.15 37.11 4.78
C LYS A 173 -15.33 36.06 5.88
N ASP A 174 -14.67 34.91 5.77
CA ASP A 174 -14.80 33.82 6.75
C ASP A 174 -13.75 33.88 7.88
N ASP A 175 -12.81 34.84 7.87
CA ASP A 175 -11.68 34.90 8.82
C ASP A 175 -11.72 36.06 9.84
N GLU A 176 -12.74 36.94 9.85
CA GLU A 176 -12.73 38.17 10.69
C GLU A 176 -13.88 38.38 11.68
N ASP A 177 -14.81 37.44 11.91
CA ASP A 177 -15.87 37.60 12.92
C ASP A 177 -15.69 36.64 14.12
N GLU A 178 -14.63 36.88 14.92
CA GLU A 178 -14.62 36.55 16.35
C GLU A 178 -15.10 37.78 17.15
N ASP A 179 -15.98 37.52 18.12
CA ASP A 179 -16.44 38.39 19.20
C ASP A 179 -17.45 39.51 18.88
N GLU A 180 -18.76 39.24 19.05
CA GLU A 180 -19.55 39.83 20.14
C GLU A 180 -21.04 39.40 20.13
N ASP A 181 -21.58 39.45 21.35
CA ASP A 181 -22.87 39.02 21.87
C ASP A 181 -24.13 39.49 21.11
N ASN A 182 -25.10 38.57 20.91
CA ASN A 182 -26.49 38.78 21.29
C ASN A 182 -27.30 37.48 21.24
N GLY A 183 -27.79 37.08 22.41
CA GLY A 183 -28.59 35.88 22.65
C GLY A 183 -29.98 35.88 21.98
N HIS A 184 -30.53 34.66 21.91
CA HIS A 184 -31.93 34.30 21.65
C HIS A 184 -32.36 33.76 20.28
N ILE A 185 -31.45 33.32 19.38
CA ILE A 185 -31.82 32.52 18.20
C ILE A 185 -30.78 31.42 17.89
N ARG A 186 -30.42 30.57 18.88
CA ARG A 186 -29.54 29.40 18.63
C ARG A 186 -30.24 28.05 18.76
N SER A 187 -31.33 27.95 19.54
CA SER A 187 -31.94 26.64 19.81
C SER A 187 -32.66 26.00 18.62
N SER A 188 -33.20 26.78 17.67
CA SER A 188 -34.00 26.25 16.55
C SER A 188 -33.19 25.92 15.29
N ALA A 189 -32.04 26.55 15.08
CA ALA A 189 -31.17 26.25 13.94
C ALA A 189 -30.35 24.98 14.20
N ASP A 190 -29.80 24.85 15.42
CA ASP A 190 -29.02 23.68 15.82
C ASP A 190 -29.87 22.41 15.88
N SER A 191 -31.10 22.50 16.38
CA SER A 191 -32.03 21.36 16.40
C SER A 191 -32.43 20.91 14.99
N ARG A 192 -32.64 21.84 14.05
CA ARG A 192 -32.86 21.50 12.63
C ARG A 192 -31.63 20.89 11.97
N TRP A 193 -30.43 21.34 12.32
CA TRP A 193 -29.18 20.77 11.81
C TRP A 193 -28.94 19.35 12.32
N GLN A 194 -29.17 19.11 13.61
CA GLN A 194 -29.11 17.80 14.25
C GLN A 194 -30.13 16.84 13.65
N GLU A 195 -31.39 17.28 13.50
CA GLU A 195 -32.46 16.48 12.89
C GLU A 195 -32.14 16.08 11.43
N LYS A 196 -31.51 17.00 10.66
CA LYS A 196 -31.11 16.72 9.27
C LYS A 196 -29.95 15.73 9.20
N HIS A 197 -28.99 15.83 10.11
CA HIS A 197 -27.87 14.88 10.23
C HIS A 197 -28.37 13.49 10.60
N GLU A 198 -29.21 13.40 11.63
CA GLU A 198 -29.76 12.15 12.11
C GLU A 198 -30.63 11.46 11.03
N ARG A 199 -31.40 12.25 10.27
CA ARG A 199 -32.17 11.73 9.12
C ARG A 199 -31.28 11.22 7.99
N HIS A 200 -30.14 11.87 7.73
CA HIS A 200 -29.16 11.43 6.73
C HIS A 200 -28.46 10.14 7.18
N GLU A 201 -28.09 10.04 8.45
CA GLU A 201 -27.48 8.84 9.02
C GLU A 201 -28.46 7.67 9.05
N ARG A 202 -29.72 7.91 9.43
CA ARG A 202 -30.76 6.87 9.42
C ARG A 202 -31.06 6.38 8.01
N ARG A 203 -31.07 7.28 7.00
CA ARG A 203 -31.19 6.86 5.59
C ARG A 203 -29.96 6.09 5.10
N ARG A 204 -28.76 6.39 5.63
CA ARG A 204 -27.53 5.66 5.31
C ARG A 204 -27.54 4.28 5.94
N GLN A 205 -28.01 4.16 7.18
CA GLN A 205 -28.21 2.89 7.89
C GLN A 205 -29.32 2.06 7.25
N GLU A 206 -30.48 2.63 6.90
CA GLU A 206 -31.54 1.93 6.18
C GLU A 206 -31.07 1.43 4.80
N ARG A 207 -30.22 2.19 4.11
CA ARG A 207 -29.57 1.71 2.87
C ARG A 207 -28.63 0.56 3.17
N GLN A 208 -27.75 0.68 4.17
CA GLN A 208 -26.83 -0.38 4.57
C GLN A 208 -27.55 -1.65 5.04
N GLU A 209 -28.66 -1.55 5.77
CA GLU A 209 -29.50 -2.69 6.16
C GLU A 209 -30.21 -3.30 4.95
N ARG A 210 -30.72 -2.50 4.01
CA ARG A 210 -31.26 -3.03 2.75
C ARG A 210 -30.19 -3.73 1.92
N HIS A 211 -28.94 -3.28 1.97
CA HIS A 211 -27.81 -3.98 1.36
C HIS A 211 -27.44 -5.25 2.14
N ALA A 212 -27.47 -5.24 3.47
CA ALA A 212 -27.16 -6.41 4.31
C ALA A 212 -28.22 -7.52 4.22
N ARG A 213 -29.51 -7.18 4.17
CA ARG A 213 -30.61 -8.16 3.99
C ARG A 213 -30.68 -8.75 2.58
N ARG A 214 -29.90 -8.22 1.63
CA ARG A 214 -29.79 -8.72 0.25
C ARG A 214 -28.57 -9.61 0.01
N HIS A 215 -27.74 -9.86 1.03
CA HIS A 215 -26.59 -10.79 0.95
C HIS A 215 -27.03 -12.25 1.13
N GLY A 216 -27.79 -12.74 0.16
CA GLY A 216 -27.80 -14.14 -0.25
C GLY A 216 -27.54 -14.14 -1.75
N GLU A 217 -26.40 -14.69 -2.16
CA GLU A 217 -26.00 -14.86 -3.57
C GLU A 217 -25.72 -13.58 -4.38
N TRP A 218 -24.49 -13.07 -4.30
CA TRP A 218 -23.95 -12.19 -5.34
C TRP A 218 -23.48 -13.03 -6.54
N HIS A 219 -24.38 -13.25 -7.51
CA HIS A 219 -24.00 -13.55 -8.90
C HIS A 219 -23.79 -12.23 -9.65
N GLY A 220 -22.60 -11.67 -9.58
CA GLY A 220 -22.22 -10.51 -10.39
C GLY A 220 -21.81 -10.94 -11.80
N ARG A 221 -22.77 -11.13 -12.70
CA ARG A 221 -22.52 -11.11 -14.16
C ARG A 221 -22.25 -9.66 -14.54
N PHE A 222 -20.97 -9.30 -14.65
CA PHE A 222 -20.55 -8.08 -15.34
C PHE A 222 -20.25 -8.48 -16.79
N ASP A 223 -21.14 -8.04 -17.67
CA ASP A 223 -20.95 -8.01 -19.11
C ASP A 223 -20.12 -6.76 -19.40
N ASP A 224 -18.84 -6.94 -19.71
CA ASP A 224 -17.97 -5.89 -20.22
C ASP A 224 -17.31 -6.42 -21.50
N GLY A 225 -17.99 -6.14 -22.62
CA GLY A 225 -17.37 -6.14 -23.92
C GLY A 225 -16.48 -4.92 -24.05
N ASP A 226 -15.17 -5.11 -24.00
CA ASP A 226 -14.25 -4.36 -24.85
C ASP A 226 -12.93 -5.12 -25.06
N ASP A 227 -12.45 -5.02 -26.28
CA ASP A 227 -11.37 -5.77 -26.91
C ASP A 227 -10.06 -4.99 -26.78
N SER A 228 -9.24 -5.31 -25.77
CA SER A 228 -7.78 -5.27 -25.87
C SER A 228 -7.15 -5.72 -24.56
N LYS A 229 -6.27 -6.74 -24.62
CA LYS A 229 -5.17 -7.15 -23.69
C LYS A 229 -5.11 -6.61 -22.24
N GLU A 230 -6.20 -6.38 -21.53
CA GLU A 230 -6.16 -5.90 -20.15
C GLU A 230 -6.06 -7.06 -19.16
N THR A 231 -5.11 -6.93 -18.24
CA THR A 231 -4.93 -7.84 -17.11
C THR A 231 -6.11 -7.67 -16.17
N THR A 232 -6.80 -8.75 -15.83
CA THR A 232 -7.90 -8.73 -14.87
C THR A 232 -7.35 -8.57 -13.45
N HIS A 233 -7.62 -7.43 -12.82
CA HIS A 233 -7.28 -7.17 -11.43
C HIS A 233 -8.51 -7.43 -10.54
N ARG A 234 -8.38 -8.33 -9.55
CA ARG A 234 -9.41 -8.58 -8.54
C ARG A 234 -8.79 -8.40 -7.16
N SER A 235 -9.32 -7.45 -6.39
CA SER A 235 -8.90 -7.25 -5.00
C SER A 235 -10.10 -7.36 -4.06
N ALA A 236 -10.02 -8.26 -3.08
CA ALA A 236 -11.04 -8.42 -2.04
C ALA A 236 -10.41 -8.16 -0.67
N PHE A 237 -10.92 -7.18 0.07
CA PHE A 237 -10.45 -6.93 1.43
C PHE A 237 -11.05 -7.96 2.41
N ILE A 238 -12.35 -8.20 2.35
CA ILE A 238 -13.05 -9.21 3.14
C ILE A 238 -14.06 -9.91 2.23
N GLY A 239 -14.08 -11.24 2.27
CA GLY A 239 -15.03 -12.08 1.53
C GLY A 239 -14.34 -12.93 0.46
N ASP A 240 -14.97 -14.07 0.13
CA ASP A 240 -14.35 -15.10 -0.69
C ASP A 240 -14.34 -14.75 -2.18
N VAL A 241 -13.26 -15.11 -2.87
CA VAL A 241 -13.12 -14.94 -4.31
C VAL A 241 -13.35 -16.28 -4.99
N HIS A 242 -14.47 -16.41 -5.70
CA HIS A 242 -14.77 -17.59 -6.50
C HIS A 242 -14.74 -17.24 -7.99
N MET A 243 -13.93 -17.95 -8.77
CA MET A 243 -13.81 -17.76 -10.21
C MET A 243 -13.88 -19.12 -10.91
N GLY A 244 -14.59 -19.19 -12.04
CA GLY A 244 -14.78 -20.42 -12.81
C GLY A 244 -16.06 -21.20 -12.54
N LYS A 245 -17.06 -20.59 -11.88
CA LYS A 245 -18.42 -21.17 -11.79
C LYS A 245 -19.10 -21.28 -13.16
N ASP A 246 -18.87 -20.29 -14.03
CA ASP A 246 -19.37 -20.23 -15.40
C ASP A 246 -18.19 -20.22 -16.40
N HIS A 247 -18.45 -20.53 -17.67
CA HIS A 247 -17.46 -20.41 -18.72
C HIS A 247 -16.93 -18.98 -18.85
N PHE A 248 -15.61 -18.83 -18.88
CA PHE A 248 -14.96 -17.53 -18.98
C PHE A 248 -13.69 -17.62 -19.82
N GLN A 249 -13.28 -16.52 -20.45
CA GLN A 249 -11.98 -16.45 -21.13
C GLN A 249 -10.88 -16.13 -20.13
N LEU A 250 -9.85 -16.98 -20.07
CA LEU A 250 -8.71 -16.75 -19.18
C LEU A 250 -7.83 -15.62 -19.73
N LYS A 251 -7.75 -14.52 -19.00
CA LYS A 251 -6.80 -13.42 -19.24
C LYS A 251 -5.70 -13.45 -18.18
N ASN A 252 -4.65 -12.65 -18.37
CA ASN A 252 -3.69 -12.40 -17.31
C ASN A 252 -4.45 -11.90 -16.08
N THR A 253 -4.26 -12.54 -14.93
CA THR A 253 -5.09 -12.29 -13.76
C THR A 253 -4.21 -12.02 -12.54
N ASN A 254 -4.57 -11.01 -11.76
CA ASN A 254 -3.97 -10.73 -10.47
C ASN A 254 -5.07 -10.68 -9.40
N ILE A 255 -5.04 -11.64 -8.48
CA ILE A 255 -5.98 -11.78 -7.37
C ILE A 255 -5.23 -11.43 -6.08
N SER A 256 -5.72 -10.44 -5.34
CA SER A 256 -5.20 -10.09 -4.03
C SER A 256 -6.32 -10.12 -3.00
N GLN A 257 -6.21 -10.99 -2.01
CA GLN A 257 -7.18 -11.15 -0.94
C GLN A 257 -6.56 -10.90 0.43
N PHE A 258 -7.22 -10.11 1.26
CA PHE A 258 -6.75 -9.89 2.63
C PHE A 258 -7.33 -10.94 3.59
N ILE A 259 -8.64 -11.11 3.66
CA ILE A 259 -9.29 -12.14 4.49
C ILE A 259 -10.34 -12.93 3.68
N GLY A 260 -10.24 -14.26 3.74
CA GLY A 260 -11.20 -15.24 3.20
C GLY A 260 -10.55 -16.21 2.23
N ASP A 261 -11.36 -17.07 1.62
CA ASP A 261 -10.88 -18.12 0.73
C ASP A 261 -10.87 -17.67 -0.74
N THR A 262 -9.87 -18.11 -1.50
CA THR A 262 -9.84 -17.98 -2.96
C THR A 262 -10.03 -19.34 -3.60
N VAL A 263 -11.05 -19.48 -4.44
CA VAL A 263 -11.25 -20.64 -5.32
C VAL A 263 -11.16 -20.20 -6.77
N LEU A 264 -10.16 -20.70 -7.49
CA LEU A 264 -9.99 -20.50 -8.93
C LEU A 264 -10.14 -21.83 -9.64
N ASP A 265 -11.21 -21.97 -10.40
CA ASP A 265 -11.46 -23.12 -11.26
C ASP A 265 -11.12 -22.78 -12.71
N LEU A 266 -10.09 -23.42 -13.25
CA LEU A 266 -9.69 -23.27 -14.64
C LEU A 266 -10.35 -24.29 -15.57
N THR A 267 -11.13 -25.24 -15.06
CA THR A 267 -11.75 -26.29 -15.87
C THR A 267 -12.79 -25.73 -16.85
N ASN A 268 -13.50 -24.68 -16.43
CA ASN A 268 -14.45 -23.94 -17.27
C ASN A 268 -13.80 -22.81 -18.08
N ALA A 269 -12.47 -22.65 -18.02
CA ALA A 269 -11.78 -21.53 -18.62
C ALA A 269 -11.42 -21.79 -20.09
N GLN A 270 -11.70 -20.83 -20.96
CA GLN A 270 -11.17 -20.78 -22.32
C GLN A 270 -9.79 -20.15 -22.31
N ILE A 271 -8.75 -20.98 -22.42
CA ILE A 271 -7.36 -20.56 -22.33
C ILE A 271 -6.84 -20.17 -23.73
N PRO A 272 -6.38 -18.92 -23.94
CA PRO A 272 -5.85 -18.48 -25.22
C PRO A 272 -4.47 -19.09 -25.51
N TYR A 273 -4.06 -19.08 -26.78
CA TYR A 273 -2.71 -19.46 -27.18
C TYR A 273 -1.67 -18.48 -26.59
N GLY A 274 -0.50 -19.02 -26.26
CA GLY A 274 0.57 -18.27 -25.59
C GLY A 274 0.58 -18.45 -24.07
N GLU A 275 1.36 -17.62 -23.38
CA GLU A 275 1.52 -17.69 -21.91
C GLU A 275 0.56 -16.74 -21.20
N THR A 276 -0.39 -17.29 -20.46
CA THR A 276 -1.29 -16.57 -19.57
C THR A 276 -0.76 -16.62 -18.14
N LYS A 277 -0.65 -15.47 -17.48
CA LYS A 277 -0.06 -15.34 -16.13
C LYS A 277 -1.15 -15.12 -15.10
N ILE A 278 -1.15 -15.93 -14.06
CA ILE A 278 -2.05 -15.82 -12.92
C ILE A 278 -1.21 -15.58 -11.67
N ASN A 279 -1.47 -14.50 -10.97
CA ASN A 279 -0.86 -14.22 -9.67
C ASN A 279 -1.97 -14.18 -8.62
N ILE A 280 -1.82 -14.96 -7.54
CA ILE A 280 -2.76 -15.02 -6.43
C ILE A 280 -1.99 -14.76 -5.15
N SER A 281 -2.44 -13.78 -4.37
CA SER A 281 -1.86 -13.44 -3.08
C SER A 281 -2.96 -13.36 -2.03
N ALA A 282 -2.92 -14.23 -1.02
CA ALA A 282 -3.82 -14.19 0.13
C ALA A 282 -3.04 -13.88 1.42
N PHE A 283 -3.58 -13.02 2.27
CA PHE A 283 -3.00 -12.76 3.59
C PHE A 283 -3.51 -13.78 4.62
N VAL A 284 -4.83 -13.92 4.79
CA VAL A 284 -5.44 -14.95 5.64
C VAL A 284 -6.54 -15.69 4.88
N GLY A 285 -6.41 -17.00 4.76
CA GLY A 285 -7.40 -17.90 4.15
C GLY A 285 -6.80 -18.89 3.15
N ASP A 286 -7.59 -19.86 2.74
CA ASP A 286 -7.13 -20.95 1.89
C ASP A 286 -7.20 -20.58 0.41
N ILE A 287 -6.23 -21.07 -0.36
CA ILE A 287 -6.22 -20.92 -1.82
C ILE A 287 -6.39 -22.29 -2.47
N LYS A 288 -7.47 -22.45 -3.24
CA LYS A 288 -7.77 -23.65 -4.02
C LYS A 288 -7.74 -23.31 -5.50
N VAL A 289 -6.91 -24.03 -6.26
CA VAL A 289 -6.84 -23.88 -7.71
C VAL A 289 -7.08 -25.23 -8.37
N TYR A 290 -8.07 -25.29 -9.26
CA TYR A 290 -8.36 -26.46 -10.08
C TYR A 290 -7.85 -26.20 -11.49
N VAL A 291 -7.07 -27.15 -12.00
CA VAL A 291 -6.42 -27.06 -13.30
C VAL A 291 -6.95 -28.18 -14.20
N PRO A 292 -7.44 -27.91 -15.42
CA PRO A 292 -7.92 -28.97 -16.31
C PRO A 292 -6.78 -29.88 -16.75
N GLU A 293 -7.06 -31.18 -16.82
CA GLU A 293 -6.16 -32.18 -17.40
C GLU A 293 -6.26 -32.15 -18.94
N ASP A 294 -5.55 -31.21 -19.57
CA ASP A 294 -5.48 -31.07 -21.04
C ASP A 294 -4.03 -31.21 -21.53
N MET A 295 -3.79 -32.18 -22.43
CA MET A 295 -2.48 -32.44 -23.04
C MET A 295 -1.94 -31.26 -23.86
N ASN A 296 -2.82 -30.37 -24.34
CA ASN A 296 -2.44 -29.17 -25.09
C ASN A 296 -2.15 -27.95 -24.18
N LEU A 297 -2.28 -28.11 -22.86
CA LEU A 297 -2.10 -27.06 -21.86
C LEU A 297 -0.85 -27.27 -21.01
N GLY A 298 0.17 -26.44 -21.24
CA GLY A 298 1.35 -26.38 -20.38
C GLY A 298 1.05 -25.63 -19.10
N VAL A 299 1.24 -26.26 -17.93
CA VAL A 299 1.05 -25.59 -16.63
C VAL A 299 2.38 -25.50 -15.88
N LYS A 300 2.72 -24.29 -15.41
CA LYS A 300 3.85 -24.04 -14.52
C LYS A 300 3.33 -23.36 -13.27
N VAL A 301 3.67 -23.91 -12.10
CA VAL A 301 3.22 -23.41 -10.80
C VAL A 301 4.43 -23.03 -9.96
N ASN A 302 4.34 -21.87 -9.32
CA ASN A 302 5.26 -21.42 -8.29
C ASN A 302 4.43 -21.02 -7.07
N SER A 303 4.57 -21.75 -5.98
CA SER A 303 3.73 -21.58 -4.80
C SER A 303 4.60 -21.38 -3.58
N SER A 304 4.25 -20.41 -2.73
CA SER A 304 4.86 -20.19 -1.42
C SER A 304 3.80 -19.98 -0.34
N SER A 305 3.96 -20.64 0.82
CA SER A 305 3.13 -20.40 2.01
C SER A 305 4.03 -20.09 3.20
N PHE A 306 3.70 -19.05 3.97
CA PHE A 306 4.46 -18.70 5.17
C PHE A 306 4.05 -19.54 6.37
N ILE A 307 2.75 -19.65 6.66
CA ILE A 307 2.20 -20.54 7.68
C ILE A 307 1.03 -21.31 7.05
N GLY A 308 1.19 -22.62 6.85
CA GLY A 308 0.14 -23.49 6.33
C GLY A 308 0.69 -24.62 5.48
N ASP A 309 -0.18 -25.57 5.16
CA ASP A 309 0.19 -26.72 4.36
C ASP A 309 -0.04 -26.45 2.87
N MET A 310 0.82 -27.04 2.06
CA MET A 310 0.81 -26.89 0.61
C MET A 310 0.73 -28.25 -0.06
N GLN A 311 -0.28 -28.41 -0.90
CA GLN A 311 -0.42 -29.54 -1.81
C GLN A 311 -0.52 -29.00 -3.23
N VAL A 312 0.54 -29.16 -4.02
CA VAL A 312 0.63 -28.67 -5.40
C VAL A 312 0.90 -29.86 -6.31
N LEU A 313 -0.11 -30.24 -7.08
CA LEU A 313 -0.10 -31.44 -7.91
C LEU A 313 0.28 -32.67 -7.05
N GLU A 314 1.34 -33.37 -7.41
CA GLU A 314 1.87 -34.54 -6.68
C GLU A 314 2.78 -34.18 -5.50
N GLN A 315 3.13 -32.90 -5.33
CA GLN A 315 4.05 -32.47 -4.28
C GLN A 315 3.29 -31.92 -3.08
N SER A 316 3.59 -32.46 -1.89
CA SER A 316 3.15 -31.89 -0.62
C SER A 316 4.33 -31.31 0.16
N ARG A 317 4.07 -30.21 0.86
CA ARG A 317 4.97 -29.55 1.80
C ARG A 317 4.12 -29.04 2.97
N SER A 318 4.58 -29.27 4.19
CA SER A 318 3.90 -28.81 5.40
C SER A 318 4.81 -27.89 6.20
N GLY A 319 4.22 -27.05 7.05
CA GLY A 319 4.95 -26.25 8.03
C GLY A 319 5.18 -24.79 7.64
N PHE A 320 6.33 -24.24 8.05
CA PHE A 320 6.63 -22.81 7.99
C PHE A 320 7.51 -22.46 6.80
N MET A 321 7.16 -21.39 6.08
CA MET A 321 7.89 -20.83 4.93
C MET A 321 8.21 -21.87 3.85
N SER A 322 7.19 -22.61 3.42
CA SER A 322 7.30 -23.63 2.39
C SER A 322 7.20 -23.03 0.98
N SER A 323 7.92 -23.64 0.02
CA SER A 323 7.89 -23.23 -1.38
C SER A 323 8.03 -24.44 -2.31
N VAL A 324 7.25 -24.44 -3.39
CA VAL A 324 7.22 -25.50 -4.42
C VAL A 324 7.19 -24.86 -5.80
N GLN A 325 8.02 -25.41 -6.71
CA GLN A 325 7.95 -25.11 -8.13
C GLN A 325 7.80 -26.40 -8.93
N CYS A 326 6.76 -26.47 -9.74
CA CYS A 326 6.49 -27.61 -10.60
C CYS A 326 6.02 -27.16 -11.99
N LYS A 327 6.14 -28.05 -12.97
CA LYS A 327 5.69 -27.81 -14.34
C LYS A 327 5.26 -29.13 -14.98
N THR A 328 4.31 -29.08 -15.90
CA THR A 328 3.96 -30.26 -16.69
C THR A 328 5.10 -30.64 -17.64
N PRO A 329 5.28 -31.94 -17.97
CA PRO A 329 6.36 -32.38 -18.84
C PRO A 329 6.37 -31.69 -20.21
N TYR A 330 5.19 -31.50 -20.79
CA TYR A 330 4.96 -30.90 -22.11
C TYR A 330 4.88 -29.36 -22.09
N TYR A 331 5.22 -28.69 -20.98
CA TYR A 331 5.11 -27.23 -20.85
C TYR A 331 5.80 -26.43 -21.96
N LYS A 332 6.93 -26.92 -22.49
CA LYS A 332 7.68 -26.21 -23.54
C LYS A 332 6.97 -26.26 -24.90
N GLU A 333 6.37 -27.39 -25.21
CA GLU A 333 5.79 -27.73 -26.51
C GLU A 333 4.30 -27.34 -26.62
N ALA A 334 3.63 -27.19 -25.48
CA ALA A 334 2.22 -26.81 -25.43
C ALA A 334 1.96 -25.44 -26.10
N GLY A 335 0.93 -25.37 -26.95
CA GLY A 335 0.51 -24.12 -27.60
C GLY A 335 -0.20 -23.16 -26.65
N LYS A 336 -0.87 -23.68 -25.61
CA LYS A 336 -1.47 -22.92 -24.52
C LYS A 336 -0.63 -23.11 -23.27
N LYS A 337 -0.26 -22.02 -22.59
CA LYS A 337 0.57 -22.07 -21.37
C LYS A 337 -0.06 -21.25 -20.27
N VAL A 338 -0.10 -21.78 -19.07
CA VAL A 338 -0.53 -21.06 -17.87
C VAL A 338 0.58 -21.07 -16.85
N ARG A 339 0.97 -19.88 -16.40
CA ARG A 339 1.93 -19.69 -15.31
C ARG A 339 1.20 -19.16 -14.09
N ILE A 340 1.14 -19.99 -13.04
CA ILE A 340 0.44 -19.69 -11.79
C ILE A 340 1.49 -19.38 -10.72
N ASN A 341 1.43 -18.18 -10.15
CA ASN A 341 2.19 -17.80 -8.98
C ASN A 341 1.21 -17.63 -7.81
N VAL A 342 1.40 -18.38 -6.73
CA VAL A 342 0.51 -18.34 -5.56
C VAL A 342 1.33 -18.06 -4.31
N SER A 343 0.90 -17.07 -3.52
CA SER A 343 1.51 -16.77 -2.22
C SER A 343 0.45 -16.64 -1.13
N ALA A 344 0.55 -17.43 -0.07
CA ALA A 344 -0.30 -17.31 1.13
C ALA A 344 0.56 -16.92 2.34
N PHE A 345 0.07 -15.99 3.17
CA PHE A 345 0.75 -15.67 4.42
C PHE A 345 0.30 -16.62 5.55
N ILE A 346 -1.01 -16.75 5.78
CA ILE A 346 -1.60 -17.72 6.71
C ILE A 346 -2.73 -18.47 5.99
N GLY A 347 -2.55 -19.76 5.73
CA GLY A 347 -3.55 -20.60 5.08
C GLY A 347 -2.95 -21.69 4.21
N ASP A 348 -3.79 -22.65 3.82
CA ASP A 348 -3.38 -23.76 2.99
C ASP A 348 -3.40 -23.40 1.50
N ILE A 349 -2.46 -23.93 0.73
CA ILE A 349 -2.46 -23.84 -0.74
C ILE A 349 -2.72 -25.22 -1.33
N LYS A 350 -3.83 -25.39 -2.04
CA LYS A 350 -4.22 -26.65 -2.68
C LYS A 350 -4.41 -26.44 -4.19
N ILE A 351 -3.51 -26.98 -4.98
CA ILE A 351 -3.54 -26.92 -6.45
C ILE A 351 -3.65 -28.34 -6.98
N LYS A 352 -4.76 -28.66 -7.64
CA LYS A 352 -5.05 -30.01 -8.13
C LYS A 352 -5.41 -30.00 -9.60
N THR A 353 -5.00 -31.04 -10.31
CA THR A 353 -5.53 -31.35 -11.64
C THR A 353 -6.91 -32.00 -11.49
N VAL A 354 -7.81 -31.64 -12.40
CA VAL A 354 -9.17 -32.19 -12.50
C VAL A 354 -9.38 -32.60 -13.94
N GLY A 355 -9.79 -33.85 -14.14
CA GLY A 355 -10.04 -34.47 -15.45
C GLY A 355 -11.50 -34.86 -15.63
#